data_AF-A0A8H3AZZ3-F1
#
_entry.id   AF-A0A8H3AZZ3-F1
#
_cell.length_a   1.000
_cell.length_b   1.000
_cell.length_c   1.000
_cell.angle_alpha   90.00
_cell.angle_beta   90.00
_cell.angle_gamma   90.00
#
_symmetry.space_group_name_H-M   'P 1'
#
loop_
_entity.id
_entity.type
_entity.pdbx_description
1 polymer ?
#
loop_
_entity_poly.entity_id
_entity_poly.type
_entity_poly.pdbx_seq_one_letter_code
_entity_poly.pdbx_strand_id
1 'polypeptide(L)'
;MLDFLSTISSASELRDLKIVDVRAYRRPVESLGLVRPKVVFPKLQSLLLQDLCFNVLEFFLLTIAPGSYHTTLSLSGEVFKIAYCDGGSQKISLDRVTDLLAPAKINTLFLSRGSIDDRAWLKGRDLRGLLESMSKLKELKLHGWHFYEDFCDGLCPSPNSEPPFSGFPFQKLEILQLTGVRIRDQGQFRNIPATLSPRTMVFSGSIKLEDRAWVQLSEDDEVVNWLKNNVHCFRLVEIKHDALRTDQWRLW
;
A
#
# COMPACT_ATOMS: atom_id res chain seq x y z
N MET A 1 17.93 -16.62 -7.06
CA MET A 1 17.65 -15.24 -6.57
C MET A 1 18.81 -14.64 -5.82
N LEU A 2 19.55 -15.38 -4.99
CA LEU A 2 20.71 -14.83 -4.28
C LEU A 2 21.85 -14.41 -5.22
N ASP A 3 22.20 -15.24 -6.20
CA ASP A 3 23.24 -14.91 -7.19
C ASP A 3 22.90 -13.64 -7.98
N PHE A 4 21.62 -13.45 -8.28
CA PHE A 4 21.10 -12.24 -8.92
C PHE A 4 21.33 -11.00 -8.06
N LEU A 5 20.95 -11.03 -6.77
CA LEU A 5 21.20 -9.91 -5.86
C LEU A 5 22.69 -9.64 -5.65
N SER A 6 23.50 -10.70 -5.49
CA SER A 6 24.95 -10.60 -5.38
C SER A 6 25.54 -9.92 -6.61
N THR A 7 25.15 -10.37 -7.81
CA THR A 7 25.59 -9.77 -9.07
C THR A 7 25.22 -8.30 -9.16
N ILE A 8 23.98 -7.92 -8.83
CA ILE A 8 23.55 -6.52 -8.88
C ILE A 8 24.26 -5.67 -7.83
N SER A 9 24.57 -6.22 -6.65
CA SER A 9 25.32 -5.49 -5.62
C SER A 9 26.75 -5.15 -6.00
N SER A 10 27.32 -5.82 -7.00
CA SER A 10 28.62 -5.43 -7.57
C SER A 10 28.57 -4.09 -8.31
N ALA A 11 27.37 -3.64 -8.72
CA ALA A 11 27.16 -2.31 -9.27
C ALA A 11 27.09 -1.27 -8.13
N SER A 12 28.25 -0.84 -7.63
CA SER A 12 28.38 0.10 -6.50
C SER A 12 27.71 1.46 -6.73
N GLU A 13 27.49 1.86 -7.98
CA GLU A 13 26.81 3.10 -8.38
C GLU A 13 25.30 2.95 -8.57
N LEU A 14 24.72 1.77 -8.30
CA LEU A 14 23.28 1.55 -8.44
C LEU A 14 22.50 2.45 -7.47
N ARG A 15 21.68 3.35 -8.03
CA ARG A 15 20.82 4.28 -7.28
C ARG A 15 19.37 3.84 -7.20
N ASP A 16 18.88 3.17 -8.25
CA ASP A 16 17.48 2.79 -8.37
C ASP A 16 17.37 1.30 -8.66
N LEU A 17 16.64 0.59 -7.80
CA LEU A 17 16.34 -0.82 -7.97
C LEU A 17 14.82 -1.02 -7.99
N LYS A 18 14.32 -1.61 -9.08
CA LYS A 18 12.91 -1.98 -9.24
C LYS A 18 12.80 -3.48 -9.41
N ILE A 19 12.00 -4.12 -8.56
CA ILE A 19 11.65 -5.53 -8.64
C ILE A 19 10.14 -5.61 -8.82
N VAL A 20 9.69 -6.07 -9.99
CA VAL A 20 8.28 -6.00 -10.41
C VAL A 20 7.84 -7.36 -10.95
N ASP A 21 6.70 -7.87 -10.48
CA ASP A 21 6.05 -9.13 -10.94
C ASP A 21 7.02 -10.32 -11.05
N VAL A 22 7.97 -10.40 -10.11
CA VAL A 22 8.89 -11.54 -10.04
C VAL A 22 8.16 -12.72 -9.42
N ARG A 23 8.10 -13.81 -10.17
CA ARG A 23 7.49 -15.07 -9.72
C ARG A 23 8.57 -16.07 -9.37
N ALA A 24 8.49 -16.61 -8.16
CA ALA A 24 9.34 -17.71 -7.72
C ALA A 24 8.46 -18.82 -7.14
N TYR A 25 8.72 -20.04 -7.57
CA TYR A 25 7.97 -21.22 -7.17
C TYR A 25 8.73 -22.00 -6.11
N ARG A 26 8.07 -22.29 -5.00
CA ARG A 26 8.66 -23.09 -3.92
C ARG A 26 8.56 -24.57 -4.25
N ARG A 27 9.62 -25.33 -3.94
CA ARG A 27 9.54 -26.79 -3.93
C ARG A 27 8.94 -27.26 -2.59
N PRO A 28 7.99 -28.20 -2.57
CA PRO A 28 7.28 -28.63 -1.35
C PRO A 28 8.19 -29.12 -0.20
N VAL A 29 9.43 -29.54 -0.50
CA VAL A 29 10.33 -30.20 0.46
C VAL A 29 11.37 -29.25 1.07
N GLU A 30 11.49 -28.00 0.59
CA GLU A 30 12.50 -27.07 1.09
C GLU A 30 11.98 -26.31 2.33
N SER A 31 12.12 -26.95 3.50
CA SER A 31 12.14 -26.25 4.79
C SER A 31 13.56 -25.81 5.09
N LEU A 32 13.89 -24.54 4.87
CA LEU A 32 15.23 -24.05 5.20
C LEU A 32 15.15 -22.70 5.91
N GLY A 33 15.31 -22.77 7.24
CA GLY A 33 15.78 -21.68 8.09
C GLY A 33 17.26 -21.37 7.82
N LEU A 34 17.60 -21.10 6.57
CA LEU A 34 18.92 -20.63 6.19
C LEU A 34 19.03 -19.15 6.56
N VAL A 35 20.08 -18.82 7.30
CA VAL A 35 20.53 -17.45 7.50
C VAL A 35 20.75 -16.84 6.11
N ARG A 36 19.89 -15.89 5.73
CA ARG A 36 20.00 -15.20 4.43
C ARG A 36 21.12 -14.16 4.55
N PRO A 37 22.17 -14.23 3.72
CA PRO A 37 23.23 -13.23 3.76
C PRO A 37 22.65 -11.86 3.38
N LYS A 38 23.09 -10.82 4.08
CA LYS A 38 22.66 -9.46 3.80
C LYS A 38 23.44 -8.90 2.61
N VAL A 39 22.72 -8.36 1.64
CA VAL A 39 23.27 -7.71 0.45
C VAL A 39 23.14 -6.20 0.62
N VAL A 40 24.25 -5.47 0.49
CA VAL A 40 24.34 -4.03 0.71
C VAL A 40 24.38 -3.30 -0.63
N PHE A 41 23.58 -2.25 -0.77
CA PHE A 41 23.63 -1.33 -1.90
C PHE A 41 24.03 0.07 -1.39
N PRO A 42 25.32 0.44 -1.45
CA PRO A 42 25.83 1.62 -0.74
C PRO A 42 25.30 2.95 -1.27
N LYS A 43 24.96 3.02 -2.56
CA LYS A 43 24.45 4.24 -3.22
C LYS A 43 22.97 4.17 -3.58
N LEU A 44 22.25 3.17 -3.08
CA LEU A 44 20.83 3.05 -3.35
C LEU A 44 20.09 4.26 -2.77
N GLN A 45 19.27 4.87 -3.61
CA GLN A 45 18.40 5.98 -3.28
C GLN A 45 16.94 5.53 -3.29
N SER A 46 16.57 4.64 -4.21
CA SER A 46 15.20 4.16 -4.36
C SER A 46 15.12 2.64 -4.53
N LEU A 47 14.21 2.02 -3.77
CA LEU A 47 13.84 0.62 -3.89
C LEU A 47 12.34 0.50 -4.14
N LEU A 48 11.94 -0.08 -5.28
CA LEU A 48 10.56 -0.44 -5.58
C LEU A 48 10.39 -1.96 -5.54
N LEU A 49 9.45 -2.42 -4.73
CA LEU A 49 8.98 -3.81 -4.71
C LEU A 49 7.50 -3.80 -5.10
N GLN A 50 7.17 -4.38 -6.25
CA GLN A 50 5.82 -4.30 -6.83
C GLN A 50 5.28 -5.67 -7.25
N ASP A 51 4.03 -5.94 -6.87
CA ASP A 51 3.24 -7.10 -7.30
C ASP A 51 3.97 -8.43 -7.08
N LEU A 52 4.59 -8.57 -5.91
CA LEU A 52 5.37 -9.74 -5.53
C LEU A 52 4.54 -10.72 -4.69
N CYS A 53 4.69 -12.02 -4.96
CA CYS A 53 4.19 -13.07 -4.07
C CYS A 53 4.93 -13.04 -2.71
N PHE A 54 4.30 -13.59 -1.67
CA PHE A 54 4.82 -13.53 -0.29
C PHE A 54 6.29 -13.97 -0.18
N ASN A 55 6.64 -15.13 -0.75
CA ASN A 55 7.98 -15.70 -0.68
C ASN A 55 9.04 -14.84 -1.37
N VAL A 56 8.65 -14.12 -2.43
CA VAL A 56 9.53 -13.22 -3.17
C VAL A 56 9.72 -11.92 -2.38
N LEU A 57 8.64 -11.35 -1.85
CA LEU A 57 8.70 -10.18 -0.99
C LEU A 57 9.54 -10.45 0.26
N GLU A 58 9.30 -11.59 0.93
CA GLU A 58 10.05 -12.06 2.09
C GLU A 58 11.54 -12.23 1.75
N PHE A 59 11.85 -12.77 0.57
CA PHE A 59 13.23 -12.89 0.11
C PHE A 59 13.92 -11.53 0.01
N PHE A 60 13.33 -10.55 -0.69
CA PHE A 60 13.97 -9.25 -0.87
C PHE A 60 14.06 -8.44 0.42
N LEU A 61 13.00 -8.40 1.24
CA LEU A 61 13.02 -7.66 2.51
C LEU A 61 14.01 -8.23 3.51
N LEU A 62 14.18 -9.56 3.55
CA LEU A 62 15.15 -10.19 4.46
C LEU A 62 16.58 -10.22 3.92
N THR A 63 16.78 -10.16 2.59
CA THR A 63 18.13 -10.26 1.99
C THR A 63 18.76 -8.89 1.78
N ILE A 64 17.99 -7.87 1.39
CA ILE A 64 18.52 -6.52 1.23
C ILE A 64 18.79 -5.92 2.62
N ALA A 65 20.00 -5.43 2.84
CA ALA A 65 20.36 -4.74 4.07
C ALA A 65 19.58 -3.42 4.17
N PRO A 66 18.98 -3.10 5.34
CA PRO A 66 18.36 -1.80 5.55
C PRO A 66 19.33 -0.66 5.27
N GLY A 67 18.85 0.41 4.64
CA GLY A 67 19.67 1.57 4.28
C GLY A 67 18.91 2.90 4.35
N SER A 68 19.59 3.96 3.91
CA SER A 68 19.01 5.32 3.84
C SER A 68 18.02 5.50 2.69
N TYR A 69 18.00 4.57 1.72
CA TYR A 69 17.10 4.60 0.56
C TYR A 69 15.62 4.71 0.95
N HIS A 70 14.84 5.19 -0.02
CA HIS A 70 13.39 5.28 0.04
C HIS A 70 12.78 3.98 -0.50
N THR A 71 12.00 3.29 0.33
CA THR A 71 11.32 2.05 -0.07
C THR A 71 9.88 2.33 -0.46
N THR A 72 9.54 2.00 -1.70
CA THR A 72 8.16 1.96 -2.19
C THR A 72 7.70 0.51 -2.29
N LEU A 73 6.60 0.21 -1.62
CA LEU A 73 5.96 -1.10 -1.67
C LEU A 73 4.61 -0.96 -2.39
N SER A 74 4.47 -1.63 -3.53
CA SER A 74 3.23 -1.70 -4.28
C SER A 74 2.64 -3.10 -4.16
N LEU A 75 1.58 -3.24 -3.36
CA LEU A 75 0.97 -4.54 -3.09
C LEU A 75 -0.34 -4.74 -3.85
N SER A 76 -0.57 -6.01 -4.18
CA SER A 76 -1.82 -6.57 -4.67
C SER A 76 -2.11 -7.87 -3.90
N GLY A 77 -3.23 -8.53 -4.21
CA GLY A 77 -3.61 -9.80 -3.58
C GLY A 77 -2.58 -10.93 -3.70
N GLU A 78 -1.56 -10.78 -4.56
CA GLU A 78 -0.45 -11.72 -4.69
C GLU A 78 0.41 -11.81 -3.42
N VAL A 79 0.46 -10.76 -2.60
CA VAL A 79 1.24 -10.77 -1.35
C VAL A 79 0.77 -11.84 -0.35
N PHE A 80 -0.46 -12.35 -0.51
CA PHE A 80 -1.01 -13.41 0.32
C PHE A 80 -0.85 -14.81 -0.27
N LYS A 81 0.01 -14.98 -1.27
CA LYS A 81 0.20 -16.25 -1.97
C LYS A 81 1.66 -16.68 -1.96
N ILE A 82 1.88 -17.99 -1.83
CA ILE A 82 3.12 -18.67 -2.23
C ILE A 82 2.75 -19.65 -3.33
N ALA A 83 3.36 -19.52 -4.50
CA ALA A 83 3.18 -20.45 -5.60
C ALA A 83 4.15 -21.64 -5.48
N TYR A 84 3.70 -22.83 -5.86
CA TYR A 84 4.49 -24.06 -5.88
C TYR A 84 4.72 -24.54 -7.31
N CYS A 85 5.80 -25.30 -7.53
CA CYS A 85 6.17 -25.80 -8.86
C CYS A 85 5.15 -26.78 -9.45
N ASP A 86 4.33 -27.42 -8.62
CA ASP A 86 3.25 -28.34 -9.02
C ASP A 86 1.96 -27.60 -9.44
N GLY A 87 1.99 -26.26 -9.49
CA GLY A 87 0.82 -25.43 -9.79
C GLY A 87 -0.05 -25.13 -8.58
N GLY A 88 0.27 -25.68 -7.40
CA GLY A 88 -0.40 -25.36 -6.15
C GLY A 88 -0.10 -23.94 -5.66
N SER A 89 -0.94 -23.45 -4.75
CA SER A 89 -0.66 -22.20 -4.03
C SER A 89 -1.07 -22.31 -2.57
N GLN A 90 -0.28 -21.70 -1.68
CA GLN A 90 -0.62 -21.55 -0.28
C GLN A 90 -1.06 -20.12 -0.01
N LYS A 91 -2.19 -19.98 0.68
CA LYS A 91 -2.64 -18.71 1.22
C LYS A 91 -1.87 -18.37 2.50
N ILE A 92 -1.42 -17.12 2.58
CA ILE A 92 -0.71 -16.56 3.72
C ILE A 92 -1.67 -15.68 4.51
N SER A 93 -1.59 -15.75 5.84
CA SER A 93 -2.38 -14.91 6.73
C SER A 93 -1.88 -13.46 6.73
N LEU A 94 -2.76 -12.54 7.13
CA LEU A 94 -2.41 -11.14 7.33
C LEU A 94 -1.27 -10.98 8.34
N ASP A 95 -1.35 -11.69 9.47
CA ASP A 95 -0.35 -11.62 10.54
C ASP A 95 1.07 -11.89 10.05
N ARG A 96 1.24 -12.89 9.17
CA ARG A 96 2.56 -13.19 8.60
C ARG A 96 3.07 -12.09 7.67
N VAL A 97 2.18 -11.40 6.98
CA VAL A 97 2.54 -10.25 6.14
C VAL A 97 2.90 -9.06 7.02
N THR A 98 2.12 -8.77 8.06
CA THR A 98 2.43 -7.68 9.00
C THR A 98 3.72 -7.93 9.77
N ASP A 99 4.00 -9.17 10.19
CA ASP A 99 5.25 -9.54 10.87
C ASP A 99 6.47 -9.33 9.98
N LEU A 100 6.34 -9.60 8.68
CA LEU A 100 7.40 -9.36 7.70
C LEU A 100 7.63 -7.85 7.47
N LEU A 101 6.57 -7.05 7.50
CA LEU A 101 6.60 -5.62 7.20
C LEU A 101 7.00 -4.77 8.42
N ALA A 102 6.69 -5.23 9.63
CA ALA A 102 6.97 -4.54 10.88
C ALA A 102 8.44 -4.08 11.05
N PRO A 103 9.46 -4.91 10.79
CA PRO A 103 10.86 -4.48 10.88
C PRO A 103 11.35 -3.70 9.66
N ALA A 104 10.57 -3.63 8.57
CA ALA A 104 11.00 -3.01 7.33
C ALA A 104 10.78 -1.49 7.32
N LYS A 105 11.76 -0.74 6.80
CA LYS A 105 11.61 0.70 6.54
C LYS A 105 10.84 0.90 5.24
N ILE A 106 9.52 0.90 5.31
CA ILE A 106 8.62 1.22 4.20
C ILE A 106 8.25 2.71 4.25
N ASN A 107 8.55 3.44 3.18
CA ASN A 107 8.29 4.89 3.11
C ASN A 107 6.99 5.19 2.36
N THR A 108 6.73 4.49 1.26
CA THR A 108 5.53 4.62 0.45
C THR A 108 4.83 3.28 0.34
N LEU A 109 3.53 3.24 0.64
CA LEU A 109 2.67 2.10 0.39
C LEU A 109 1.67 2.46 -0.72
N PHE A 110 1.66 1.67 -1.79
CA PHE A 110 0.69 1.76 -2.86
C PHE A 110 -0.15 0.50 -2.91
N LEU A 111 -1.47 0.66 -2.89
CA LEU A 111 -2.43 -0.43 -2.96
C LEU A 111 -3.43 -0.18 -4.07
N SER A 112 -3.44 -1.05 -5.07
CA SER A 112 -4.54 -1.12 -6.03
C SER A 112 -5.62 -2.05 -5.50
N ARG A 113 -6.91 -1.68 -5.64
CA ARG A 113 -8.04 -2.56 -5.24
C ARG A 113 -8.05 -3.89 -6.00
N GLY A 114 -7.49 -3.95 -7.21
CA GLY A 114 -7.58 -5.14 -8.08
C GLY A 114 -8.84 -5.13 -8.94
N SER A 115 -9.44 -6.31 -9.18
CA SER A 115 -10.63 -6.46 -10.04
C SER A 115 -11.78 -5.52 -9.62
N ILE A 116 -12.56 -5.09 -10.62
CA ILE A 116 -13.76 -4.25 -10.46
C ILE A 116 -14.87 -5.00 -9.73
N ASP A 117 -14.82 -6.35 -9.73
CA ASP A 117 -15.74 -7.17 -8.95
C ASP A 117 -15.65 -6.77 -7.48
N ASP A 118 -16.78 -6.65 -6.79
CA ASP A 118 -16.90 -6.02 -5.46
C ASP A 118 -16.04 -6.63 -4.34
N ARG A 119 -15.24 -7.64 -4.61
CA ARG A 119 -14.35 -8.31 -3.65
C ARG A 119 -12.95 -7.70 -3.67
N ALA A 120 -12.78 -6.60 -2.92
CA ALA A 120 -11.44 -6.15 -2.57
C ALA A 120 -10.65 -7.27 -1.90
N TRP A 121 -9.35 -7.33 -2.18
CA TRP A 121 -8.47 -8.32 -1.56
C TRP A 121 -8.08 -7.93 -0.11
N LEU A 122 -8.38 -6.71 0.34
CA LEU A 122 -8.35 -6.31 1.75
C LEU A 122 -9.68 -5.69 2.17
N LYS A 123 -10.07 -5.94 3.41
CA LYS A 123 -11.09 -5.15 4.10
C LYS A 123 -10.46 -3.97 4.84
N GLY A 124 -11.28 -3.03 5.31
CA GLY A 124 -10.80 -1.87 6.07
C GLY A 124 -9.95 -2.26 7.27
N ARG A 125 -10.39 -3.27 8.04
CA ARG A 125 -9.66 -3.81 9.19
C ARG A 125 -8.31 -4.43 8.81
N ASP A 126 -8.25 -5.11 7.67
CA ASP A 126 -7.01 -5.74 7.20
C ASP A 126 -5.99 -4.67 6.77
N LEU A 127 -6.47 -3.63 6.08
CA LEU A 127 -5.65 -2.46 5.74
C LEU A 127 -5.16 -1.75 7.01
N ARG A 128 -6.01 -1.62 8.02
CA ARG A 128 -5.61 -1.04 9.31
C ARG A 128 -4.43 -1.81 9.92
N GLY A 129 -4.52 -3.14 9.99
CA GLY A 129 -3.44 -3.99 10.50
C GLY A 129 -2.13 -3.84 9.69
N LEU A 130 -2.22 -3.69 8.36
CA LEU A 130 -1.04 -3.38 7.53
C LEU A 130 -0.42 -2.03 7.89
N LEU A 131 -1.23 -0.98 8.02
CA LEU A 131 -0.76 0.36 8.37
C LEU A 131 -0.17 0.42 9.79
N GLU A 132 -0.76 -0.31 10.74
CA GLU A 132 -0.26 -0.47 12.11
C GLU A 132 1.11 -1.19 12.15
N SER A 133 1.47 -1.97 11.15
CA SER A 133 2.82 -2.56 11.08
C SER A 133 3.90 -1.57 10.62
N MET A 134 3.55 -0.46 9.96
CA MET A 134 4.51 0.41 9.26
C MET A 134 4.76 1.75 9.96
N SER A 135 5.55 1.74 11.03
CA SER A 135 5.85 2.95 11.83
C SER A 135 6.59 4.07 11.09
N LYS A 136 7.19 3.80 9.92
CA LYS A 136 7.98 4.75 9.12
C LYS A 136 7.27 5.22 7.84
N LEU A 137 6.00 4.86 7.67
CA LEU A 137 5.22 5.22 6.50
C LEU A 137 5.07 6.75 6.41
N LYS A 138 5.37 7.30 5.24
CA LYS A 138 5.21 8.73 4.92
C LYS A 138 4.14 8.95 3.88
N GLU A 139 3.93 7.99 2.99
CA GLU A 139 2.98 8.13 1.90
C GLU A 139 2.08 6.90 1.78
N LEU A 140 0.77 7.15 1.69
CA LEU A 140 -0.23 6.14 1.43
C LEU A 140 -0.95 6.47 0.13
N LYS A 141 -0.96 5.52 -0.80
CA LYS A 141 -1.61 5.64 -2.10
C LYS A 141 -2.61 4.52 -2.27
N LEU A 142 -3.89 4.87 -2.40
CA LEU A 142 -4.99 3.94 -2.60
C LEU A 142 -5.63 4.23 -3.97
N HIS A 143 -5.61 3.24 -4.84
CA HIS A 143 -6.21 3.33 -6.16
C HIS A 143 -7.41 2.39 -6.32
N GLY A 144 -8.53 2.93 -6.82
CA GLY A 144 -9.73 2.15 -7.14
C GLY A 144 -10.54 1.70 -5.92
N TRP A 145 -10.21 2.16 -4.71
CA TRP A 145 -10.84 1.69 -3.47
C TRP A 145 -12.27 2.21 -3.30
N HIS A 146 -13.12 1.37 -2.71
CA HIS A 146 -14.49 1.72 -2.34
C HIS A 146 -14.54 1.99 -0.84
N PHE A 147 -14.90 3.21 -0.47
CA PHE A 147 -15.11 3.70 0.90
C PHE A 147 -16.58 3.57 1.24
N TYR A 148 -16.95 2.35 1.64
CA TYR A 148 -18.24 2.00 2.21
C TYR A 148 -18.14 1.95 3.73
N GLU A 149 -19.28 1.90 4.41
CA GLU A 149 -19.36 1.91 5.87
C GLU A 149 -18.44 0.87 6.53
N ASP A 150 -18.54 -0.40 6.12
CA ASP A 150 -17.72 -1.49 6.64
C ASP A 150 -16.20 -1.30 6.43
N PHE A 151 -15.83 -0.67 5.31
CA PHE A 151 -14.44 -0.36 5.00
C PHE A 151 -13.94 0.83 5.81
N CYS A 152 -14.72 1.90 5.92
CA CYS A 152 -14.38 3.11 6.68
C CYS A 152 -14.24 2.78 8.17
N ASP A 153 -15.24 2.13 8.76
CA ASP A 153 -15.23 1.71 10.18
C ASP A 153 -14.13 0.70 10.47
N GLY A 154 -13.84 -0.20 9.52
CA GLY A 154 -12.73 -1.13 9.65
C GLY A 154 -11.37 -0.43 9.69
N LEU A 155 -11.19 0.60 8.84
CA LEU A 155 -9.92 1.30 8.67
C LEU A 155 -9.66 2.32 9.78
N CYS A 156 -10.67 3.14 10.08
CA CYS A 156 -10.63 4.19 11.09
C CYS A 156 -11.91 4.09 11.94
N PRO A 157 -11.95 3.16 12.90
CA PRO A 157 -13.13 2.98 13.74
C PRO A 157 -13.43 4.24 14.54
N SER A 158 -14.71 4.41 14.90
CA SER A 158 -15.16 5.51 15.75
C SER A 158 -14.36 5.58 17.06
N PRO A 159 -14.10 6.78 17.63
CA PRO A 159 -13.45 6.92 18.94
C PRO A 159 -14.16 6.15 20.07
N ASN A 160 -15.46 5.88 19.90
CA ASN A 160 -16.27 5.13 20.85
C ASN A 160 -16.23 3.61 20.62
N SER A 161 -15.37 3.09 19.72
CA SER A 161 -15.22 1.66 19.51
C SER A 161 -14.56 0.99 20.72
N GLU A 162 -14.96 -0.23 21.04
CA GLU A 162 -14.25 -1.08 21.99
C GLU A 162 -13.48 -2.19 21.24
N PRO A 163 -12.15 -2.28 21.39
CA PRO A 163 -11.26 -1.38 22.12
C PRO A 163 -11.09 -0.01 21.43
N PRO A 164 -10.73 1.05 22.18
CA PRO A 164 -10.53 2.37 21.62
C PRO A 164 -9.34 2.36 20.67
N PHE A 165 -9.53 3.00 19.52
CA PHE A 165 -8.48 3.11 18.53
C PHE A 165 -7.47 4.20 18.91
N SER A 166 -6.23 3.79 19.14
CA SER A 166 -5.13 4.65 19.58
C SER A 166 -4.45 5.42 18.45
N GLY A 167 -4.97 5.32 17.22
CA GLY A 167 -4.36 5.90 16.04
C GLY A 167 -3.31 4.99 15.40
N PHE A 168 -2.63 5.52 14.39
CA PHE A 168 -1.57 4.81 13.71
C PHE A 168 -0.19 5.11 14.33
N PRO A 169 0.76 4.17 14.28
CA PRO A 169 2.07 4.31 14.93
C PRO A 169 3.03 5.24 14.18
N PHE A 170 2.72 5.64 12.96
CA PHE A 170 3.52 6.63 12.24
C PHE A 170 3.18 8.04 12.73
N GLN A 171 4.21 8.86 12.98
CA GLN A 171 4.05 10.18 13.60
C GLN A 171 3.23 11.15 12.75
N LYS A 172 3.40 11.12 11.42
CA LYS A 172 2.66 11.97 10.49
C LYS A 172 2.73 11.44 9.07
N LEU A 173 1.57 11.27 8.45
CA LEU A 173 1.50 10.98 7.02
C LEU A 173 1.79 12.27 6.23
N GLU A 174 2.78 12.25 5.35
CA GLU A 174 3.13 13.40 4.51
C GLU A 174 2.17 13.51 3.32
N ILE A 175 1.84 12.38 2.68
CA ILE A 175 1.00 12.34 1.48
C ILE A 175 -0.05 11.25 1.59
N LEU A 176 -1.32 11.62 1.42
CA LEU A 176 -2.42 10.70 1.17
C LEU A 176 -2.91 10.88 -0.28
N GLN A 177 -2.82 9.84 -1.08
CA GLN A 177 -3.30 9.86 -2.45
C GLN A 177 -4.42 8.85 -2.64
N LEU A 178 -5.61 9.35 -2.95
CA LEU A 178 -6.80 8.56 -3.21
C LEU A 178 -7.22 8.82 -4.65
N THR A 179 -7.13 7.82 -5.52
CA THR A 179 -7.43 7.99 -6.95
C THR A 179 -8.42 6.95 -7.45
N GLY A 180 -9.36 7.37 -8.30
CA GLY A 180 -10.41 6.50 -8.80
C GLY A 180 -11.27 5.89 -7.70
N VAL A 181 -11.43 6.57 -6.57
CA VAL A 181 -12.12 6.02 -5.41
C VAL A 181 -13.63 6.17 -5.51
N ARG A 182 -14.38 5.30 -4.83
CA ARG A 182 -15.84 5.39 -4.75
C ARG A 182 -16.26 5.60 -3.32
N ILE A 183 -17.01 6.66 -3.02
CA ILE A 183 -17.47 6.98 -1.66
C ILE A 183 -18.98 6.79 -1.60
N ARG A 184 -19.43 5.87 -0.75
CA ARG A 184 -20.85 5.71 -0.44
C ARG A 184 -21.23 6.48 0.82
N ASP A 185 -20.39 6.37 1.85
CA ASP A 185 -20.60 7.06 3.12
C ASP A 185 -19.61 8.23 3.23
N GLN A 186 -20.11 9.44 2.98
CA GLN A 186 -19.30 10.66 3.09
C GLN A 186 -18.97 11.02 4.54
N GLY A 187 -19.86 10.71 5.48
CA GLY A 187 -19.68 11.02 6.89
C GLY A 187 -18.54 10.22 7.49
N GLN A 188 -18.57 8.90 7.33
CA GLN A 188 -17.50 8.03 7.81
C GLN A 188 -16.20 8.20 7.02
N PHE A 189 -16.27 8.50 5.72
CA PHE A 189 -15.07 8.77 4.93
C PHE A 189 -14.24 9.92 5.52
N ARG A 190 -14.87 10.97 6.09
CA ARG A 190 -14.18 12.12 6.71
C ARG A 190 -13.30 11.71 7.90
N ASN A 191 -13.62 10.60 8.56
CA ASN A 191 -12.82 10.09 9.67
C ASN A 191 -11.42 9.65 9.22
N ILE A 192 -11.27 9.19 7.97
CA ILE A 192 -9.99 8.67 7.45
C ILE A 192 -8.93 9.77 7.34
N PRO A 193 -9.12 10.87 6.58
CA PRO A 193 -8.15 11.96 6.53
C PRO A 193 -8.03 12.69 7.88
N ALA A 194 -9.09 12.75 8.71
CA ALA A 194 -8.97 13.30 10.06
C ALA A 194 -8.00 12.46 10.92
N THR A 195 -8.12 11.13 10.86
CA THR A 195 -7.28 10.19 11.60
C THR A 195 -5.86 10.13 11.07
N LEU A 196 -5.69 10.04 9.75
CA LEU A 196 -4.38 9.98 9.11
C LEU A 196 -3.64 11.32 9.16
N SER A 197 -4.37 12.43 9.29
CA SER A 197 -3.86 13.80 9.35
C SER A 197 -2.78 14.11 8.30
N PRO A 198 -3.05 13.87 7.00
CA PRO A 198 -2.03 14.04 5.96
C PRO A 198 -1.66 15.52 5.78
N ARG A 199 -0.38 15.79 5.50
CA ARG A 199 0.04 17.15 5.11
C ARG A 199 -0.50 17.53 3.73
N THR A 200 -0.41 16.60 2.78
CA THR A 200 -0.87 16.78 1.40
C THR A 200 -1.86 15.69 1.05
N MET A 201 -2.94 16.04 0.36
CA MET A 201 -3.90 15.08 -0.15
C MET A 201 -4.20 15.31 -1.62
N VAL A 202 -4.08 14.24 -2.40
CA VAL A 202 -4.47 14.18 -3.81
C VAL A 202 -5.69 13.28 -3.91
N PHE A 203 -6.78 13.80 -4.46
CA PHE A 203 -8.08 13.15 -4.37
C PHE A 203 -8.78 13.12 -5.73
N SER A 204 -9.27 11.94 -6.13
CA SER A 204 -10.07 11.73 -7.32
C SER A 204 -11.03 10.58 -7.11
N GLY A 205 -12.31 10.77 -7.40
CA GLY A 205 -13.30 9.72 -7.23
C GLY A 205 -14.72 10.14 -7.57
N SER A 206 -15.66 9.29 -7.19
CA SER A 206 -17.09 9.48 -7.36
C SER A 206 -17.86 9.21 -6.08
N ILE A 207 -18.98 9.90 -5.88
CA ILE A 207 -19.92 9.67 -4.78
C ILE A 207 -21.19 8.98 -5.27
N LYS A 208 -21.85 8.23 -4.38
CA LYS A 208 -23.19 7.69 -4.63
C LYS A 208 -24.24 8.67 -4.08
N LEU A 209 -25.14 9.14 -4.92
CA LEU A 209 -26.31 9.90 -4.48
C LEU A 209 -27.43 8.92 -4.06
N GLU A 210 -28.29 9.35 -3.14
CA GLU A 210 -29.21 8.54 -2.30
C GLU A 210 -30.08 7.46 -2.98
N ASP A 211 -30.13 7.36 -4.31
CA ASP A 211 -30.56 6.16 -5.04
C ASP A 211 -30.14 6.17 -6.54
N ARG A 212 -29.03 6.85 -6.86
CA ARG A 212 -28.64 7.15 -8.24
C ARG A 212 -27.37 6.43 -8.69
N ALA A 213 -26.96 6.78 -9.91
CA ALA A 213 -25.64 6.51 -10.47
C ALA A 213 -24.52 7.14 -9.63
N TRP A 214 -23.32 6.58 -9.80
CA TRP A 214 -22.08 7.19 -9.33
C TRP A 214 -21.84 8.49 -10.09
N VAL A 215 -21.65 9.59 -9.36
CA VAL A 215 -21.37 10.91 -9.94
C VAL A 215 -19.94 11.29 -9.59
N GLN A 216 -19.21 11.78 -10.59
CA GLN A 216 -17.84 12.26 -10.42
C GLN A 216 -17.83 13.43 -9.43
N LEU A 217 -16.87 13.41 -8.52
CA LEU A 217 -16.66 14.50 -7.58
C LEU A 217 -16.22 15.78 -8.29
N SER A 218 -16.77 16.89 -7.82
CA SER A 218 -16.61 18.25 -8.30
C SER A 218 -16.16 19.18 -7.16
N GLU A 219 -15.71 20.39 -7.51
CA GLU A 219 -15.23 21.38 -6.54
C GLU A 219 -16.30 21.86 -5.56
N ASP A 220 -17.58 21.70 -5.91
CA ASP A 220 -18.73 22.16 -5.14
C ASP A 220 -19.28 21.11 -4.16
N ASP A 221 -18.80 19.85 -4.24
CA ASP A 221 -19.29 18.77 -3.39
C ASP A 221 -18.92 19.00 -1.92
N GLU A 222 -19.85 18.66 -1.02
CA GLU A 222 -19.70 18.90 0.43
C GLU A 222 -18.44 18.20 0.99
N VAL A 223 -18.17 16.96 0.58
CA VAL A 223 -16.96 16.24 0.98
C VAL A 223 -15.68 16.92 0.48
N VAL A 224 -15.68 17.50 -0.71
CA VAL A 224 -14.52 18.21 -1.27
C VAL A 224 -14.27 19.50 -0.50
N ASN A 225 -15.34 20.26 -0.22
CA ASN A 225 -15.26 21.47 0.58
C ASN A 225 -14.78 21.18 2.02
N TRP A 226 -15.26 20.09 2.62
CA TRP A 226 -14.76 19.64 3.91
C TRP A 226 -13.26 19.31 3.85
N LEU A 227 -12.79 18.59 2.82
CA LEU A 227 -11.37 18.25 2.67
C LEU A 227 -10.48 19.49 2.49
N LYS A 228 -10.91 20.48 1.70
CA LYS A 228 -10.20 21.77 1.54
C LYS A 228 -9.99 22.49 2.87
N ASN A 229 -10.99 22.43 3.74
CA ASN A 229 -10.97 23.13 5.02
C ASN A 229 -10.18 22.37 6.10
N ASN A 230 -10.05 21.04 5.99
CA ASN A 230 -9.44 20.20 7.02
C ASN A 230 -8.06 19.65 6.64
N VAL A 231 -7.66 19.71 5.36
CA VAL A 231 -6.35 19.24 4.88
C VAL A 231 -5.54 20.40 4.32
N HIS A 232 -4.33 20.60 4.85
CA HIS A 232 -3.50 21.77 4.55
C HIS A 232 -3.20 21.98 3.05
N CYS A 233 -2.77 20.92 2.36
CA CYS A 233 -2.50 20.96 0.91
C CYS A 233 -3.42 19.97 0.18
N PHE A 234 -4.68 20.35 -0.02
CA PHE A 234 -5.65 19.53 -0.76
C PHE A 234 -5.64 19.84 -2.26
N ARG A 235 -5.75 18.78 -3.09
CA ARG A 235 -5.92 18.88 -4.54
C ARG A 235 -6.94 17.86 -5.05
N LEU A 236 -8.02 18.35 -5.67
CA LEU A 236 -8.91 17.53 -6.47
C LEU A 236 -8.29 17.37 -7.87
N VAL A 237 -8.32 16.15 -8.40
CA VAL A 237 -7.82 15.83 -9.74
C VAL A 237 -8.88 15.05 -10.52
N GLU A 238 -9.06 15.42 -11.78
CA GLU A 238 -9.93 14.69 -12.70
C GLU A 238 -9.35 13.30 -13.01
N ILE A 239 -10.23 12.30 -13.12
CA ILE A 239 -9.84 10.96 -13.58
C ILE A 239 -9.50 11.08 -15.07
N LYS A 240 -8.22 11.27 -15.40
CA LYS A 240 -7.75 10.98 -16.76
C LYS A 240 -7.51 9.47 -16.85
N HIS A 241 -8.22 8.81 -17.76
CA HIS A 241 -8.21 7.36 -17.95
C HIS A 241 -6.80 6.73 -18.11
N ASP A 242 -5.76 7.51 -18.43
CA ASP A 242 -4.42 7.02 -18.75
C ASP A 242 -3.33 7.24 -17.66
N ALA A 243 -3.62 7.87 -16.52
CA ALA A 243 -2.59 8.24 -15.53
C ALA A 243 -2.08 7.08 -14.63
N LEU A 244 -2.56 5.85 -14.86
CA LEU A 244 -2.47 4.75 -13.88
C LEU A 244 -1.49 3.64 -14.25
N ARG A 245 -0.48 4.00 -15.01
CA ARG A 245 0.64 3.13 -15.30
C ARG A 245 1.73 3.32 -14.24
N THR A 246 1.93 2.33 -13.38
CA THR A 246 2.96 2.33 -12.30
C THR A 246 4.37 2.62 -12.85
N ASP A 247 4.60 2.30 -14.13
CA ASP A 247 5.80 2.62 -14.92
C ASP A 247 5.99 4.12 -15.23
N GLN A 248 4.94 4.94 -15.18
CA GLN A 248 5.01 6.39 -15.41
C GLN A 248 5.16 7.23 -14.15
N TRP A 249 5.09 6.63 -12.96
CA TRP A 249 5.38 7.35 -11.73
C TRP A 249 6.88 7.58 -11.67
N ARG A 250 7.29 8.80 -12.03
CA ARG A 250 8.63 9.30 -11.74
C ARG A 250 8.82 9.13 -10.24
N LEU A 251 9.71 8.21 -9.88
CA LEU A 251 10.42 8.28 -8.61
C LEU A 251 10.98 9.71 -8.60
N TRP A 252 10.46 10.49 -7.67
CA TRP A 252 10.84 11.87 -7.35
C TRP A 252 12.31 12.14 -7.59
#